data_AF-A0A914ID58-F1
#
_entry.id   AF-A0A914ID58-F1
#
_cell.length_a   1.000
_cell.length_b   1.000
_cell.length_c   1.000
_cell.angle_alpha   90.00
_cell.angle_beta   90.00
_cell.angle_gamma   90.00
#
_symmetry.space_group_name_H-M   'P 1'
#
loop_
_entity.id
_entity.type
_entity.pdbx_description
1 polymer ?
#
loop_
_entity_poly.entity_id
_entity_poly.type
_entity_poly.pdbx_seq_one_letter_code
_entity_poly.pdbx_strand_id
1 'polypeptide(L)'
;MQLARFETLAISIKQNFKQLSSMDAENRPPTFCCGPFRVSIGTATYVSAVNCFVLELFLAGHSLAFFSYLHYYAVLFVLACAFSHLLVIYGQYNRNPNLFAPCLSLDGIRLFFSAFFCSQLLYCAIWPDRGDCVAGLAFWKRSFSQSDSDSFIVFIVNFIPWSLSTALIGCHYYVIFRGFNALRKEVYKWPSRPSKPIVDE
;
A
#
# COMPACT_ATOMS: atom_id res chain seq x y z
N MET A 1 7.25 -50.01 0.69
CA MET A 1 8.46 -49.48 0.03
C MET A 1 8.37 -47.99 -0.36
N GLN A 2 7.19 -47.39 -0.50
CA GLN A 2 7.04 -45.96 -0.86
C GLN A 2 7.21 -45.00 0.33
N LEU A 3 6.87 -45.39 1.56
CA LEU A 3 6.99 -44.53 2.75
C LEU A 3 8.44 -44.06 3.02
N ALA A 4 9.41 -44.97 2.88
CA ALA A 4 10.83 -44.68 3.09
C ALA A 4 11.40 -43.67 2.08
N ARG A 5 10.86 -43.60 0.85
CA ARG A 5 11.24 -42.61 -0.17
C ARG A 5 10.69 -41.21 0.16
N PHE A 6 9.51 -41.13 0.77
CA PHE A 6 8.94 -39.84 1.18
C PHE A 6 9.70 -39.23 2.37
N GLU A 7 10.12 -40.06 3.33
CA GLU A 7 10.93 -39.59 4.46
C GLU A 7 12.30 -39.11 4.00
N THR A 8 12.96 -39.82 3.08
CA THR A 8 14.24 -39.36 2.52
C THR A 8 14.11 -38.08 1.69
N LEU A 9 13.02 -37.91 0.94
CA LEU A 9 12.75 -36.68 0.21
C LEU A 9 12.49 -35.50 1.17
N ALA A 10 11.69 -35.72 2.22
CA ALA A 10 11.38 -34.71 3.22
C ALA A 10 12.64 -34.30 4.02
N ILE A 11 13.52 -35.25 4.34
CA ILE A 11 14.79 -34.99 5.01
C ILE A 11 15.75 -34.23 4.09
N SER A 12 15.83 -34.60 2.81
CA SER A 12 16.65 -33.91 1.80
C SER A 12 16.18 -32.47 1.55
N ILE A 13 14.86 -32.25 1.46
CA ILE A 13 14.28 -30.90 1.36
C ILE A 13 14.59 -30.09 2.63
N LYS A 14 14.40 -30.67 3.81
CA LYS A 14 14.68 -29.99 5.09
C LYS A 14 16.16 -29.66 5.25
N GLN A 15 17.07 -30.53 4.78
CA GLN A 15 18.51 -30.28 4.79
C GLN A 15 18.92 -29.22 3.77
N ASN A 16 18.35 -29.22 2.55
CA ASN A 16 18.58 -28.17 1.57
C ASN A 16 18.07 -26.80 2.06
N PHE A 17 16.91 -26.74 2.73
CA PHE A 17 16.43 -25.52 3.38
C PHE A 17 17.31 -25.07 4.54
N LYS A 18 17.87 -26.02 5.31
CA LYS A 18 18.79 -25.72 6.42
C LYS A 18 20.17 -25.26 5.92
N GLN A 19 20.64 -25.78 4.78
CA GLN A 19 21.86 -25.31 4.10
C GLN A 19 21.67 -23.94 3.44
N LEU A 20 20.48 -23.62 2.90
CA LEU A 20 20.16 -22.25 2.50
C LEU A 20 20.10 -21.29 3.70
N SER A 21 19.72 -21.79 4.88
CA SER A 21 19.64 -21.01 6.12
C SER A 21 21.00 -20.77 6.79
N SER A 22 21.99 -21.64 6.63
CA SER A 22 23.33 -21.42 7.21
C SER A 22 24.19 -20.46 6.39
N MET A 23 23.75 -20.05 5.19
CA MET A 23 24.34 -18.91 4.45
C MET A 23 23.71 -17.56 4.86
N ASP A 24 22.80 -17.53 5.83
CA ASP A 24 22.31 -16.32 6.49
C ASP A 24 23.31 -15.83 7.56
N ALA A 25 24.56 -15.62 7.13
CA ALA A 25 25.59 -14.99 7.94
C ALA A 25 25.23 -13.51 8.18
N GLU A 26 24.82 -13.21 9.41
CA GLU A 26 24.97 -12.00 10.25
C GLU A 26 24.79 -10.56 9.69
N ASN A 27 24.70 -10.31 8.37
CA ASN A 27 24.74 -8.96 7.80
C ASN A 27 23.88 -8.77 6.53
N ARG A 28 22.85 -9.61 6.28
CA ARG A 28 22.01 -9.44 5.09
C ARG A 28 20.79 -8.53 5.36
N PRO A 29 20.46 -7.61 4.42
CA PRO A 29 19.31 -6.74 4.57
C PRO A 29 18.01 -7.56 4.64
N PRO A 30 16.98 -7.07 5.36
CA PRO A 30 15.71 -7.75 5.49
C PRO A 30 15.08 -8.01 4.11
N THR A 31 14.61 -9.23 3.87
CA THR A 31 13.99 -9.68 2.63
C THR A 31 12.52 -10.00 2.84
N PHE A 32 11.69 -9.74 1.82
CA PHE A 32 10.34 -10.27 1.72
C PHE A 32 10.37 -11.59 0.96
N CYS A 33 9.77 -12.62 1.53
CA CYS A 33 9.50 -13.88 0.84
C CYS A 33 8.10 -13.81 0.24
N CYS A 34 8.00 -13.55 -1.07
CA CYS A 34 6.75 -13.69 -1.82
C CYS A 34 6.88 -14.91 -2.74
N GLY A 35 6.60 -16.11 -2.19
CA GLY A 35 6.72 -17.36 -2.93
C GLY A 35 8.18 -17.69 -3.33
N PRO A 36 8.47 -18.13 -4.58
CA PRO A 36 9.81 -18.54 -5.00
C PRO A 36 10.79 -17.36 -5.17
N PHE A 37 10.32 -16.12 -5.08
CA PHE A 37 11.15 -14.93 -5.26
C PHE A 37 11.46 -14.29 -3.90
N ARG A 38 12.75 -14.21 -3.55
CA ARG A 38 13.25 -13.35 -2.47
C ARG A 38 13.49 -11.96 -3.03
N VAL A 39 12.70 -10.98 -2.62
CA VAL A 39 12.89 -9.57 -2.99
C VAL A 39 13.38 -8.82 -1.76
N SER A 40 14.37 -7.95 -1.92
CA SER A 40 14.83 -7.10 -0.80
C SER A 40 13.68 -6.20 -0.33
N ILE A 41 13.58 -5.92 0.97
CA ILE A 41 12.50 -5.07 1.49
C ILE A 41 12.55 -3.68 0.88
N GLY A 42 13.74 -3.18 0.56
CA GLY A 42 13.95 -1.90 -0.11
C GLY A 42 13.35 -1.89 -1.51
N THR A 43 13.64 -2.92 -2.32
CA THR A 43 13.07 -3.07 -3.67
C THR A 43 11.54 -3.23 -3.62
N ALA A 44 11.02 -4.05 -2.70
CA ALA A 44 9.58 -4.24 -2.55
C ALA A 44 8.87 -2.94 -2.13
N THR A 45 9.49 -2.15 -1.24
CA THR A 45 8.97 -0.86 -0.81
C THR A 45 9.00 0.16 -1.95
N TYR A 46 10.10 0.22 -2.70
CA TYR A 46 10.24 1.11 -3.86
C TYR A 46 9.17 0.82 -4.92
N VAL A 47 9.05 -0.44 -5.34
CA VAL A 47 8.06 -0.84 -6.36
C VAL A 47 6.64 -0.60 -5.86
N SER A 48 6.35 -0.89 -4.59
CA SER A 48 5.04 -0.61 -4.00
C SER A 48 4.71 0.88 -3.99
N ALA A 49 5.67 1.73 -3.65
CA ALA A 49 5.48 3.19 -3.67
C ALA A 49 5.26 3.72 -5.10
N VAL A 50 5.99 3.21 -6.09
CA VAL A 50 5.77 3.56 -7.51
C VAL A 50 4.36 3.14 -7.97
N ASN A 51 3.94 1.92 -7.63
CA ASN A 51 2.60 1.45 -7.98
C ASN A 51 1.51 2.31 -7.33
N CYS A 52 1.67 2.68 -6.05
CA CYS A 52 0.71 3.56 -5.39
C CYS A 52 0.68 4.96 -6.00
N PHE A 53 1.84 5.53 -6.34
CA PHE A 53 1.92 6.81 -7.06
C PHE A 53 1.11 6.77 -8.37
N VAL A 54 1.29 5.73 -9.19
CA VAL A 54 0.56 5.58 -10.46
C VAL A 54 -0.93 5.37 -10.23
N LEU A 55 -1.31 4.56 -9.23
CA LEU A 55 -2.70 4.31 -8.87
C LEU A 55 -3.42 5.60 -8.42
N GLU A 56 -2.78 6.42 -7.60
CA GLU A 56 -3.35 7.69 -7.15
C GLU A 56 -3.47 8.70 -8.30
N LEU A 57 -2.51 8.75 -9.24
CA LEU A 57 -2.67 9.57 -10.45
C LEU A 57 -3.86 9.11 -11.31
N PHE A 58 -4.03 7.81 -11.48
CA PHE A 58 -5.18 7.26 -12.18
C PHE A 58 -6.48 7.61 -11.46
N LEU A 59 -6.51 7.50 -10.13
CA LEU A 59 -7.70 7.84 -9.33
C LEU A 59 -8.00 9.35 -9.33
N ALA A 60 -6.98 10.21 -9.38
CA ALA A 60 -7.14 11.65 -9.54
C ALA A 60 -7.74 11.99 -10.91
N GLY A 61 -7.25 11.37 -11.98
CA GLY A 61 -7.79 11.53 -13.33
C GLY A 61 -9.21 10.97 -13.46
N HIS A 62 -9.46 9.79 -12.88
CA HIS A 62 -10.79 9.19 -12.81
C HIS A 62 -11.73 10.09 -12.04
N SER A 63 -11.31 10.62 -10.88
CA SER A 63 -12.08 11.62 -10.17
C SER A 63 -12.38 12.74 -11.15
N LEU A 64 -11.39 13.51 -11.63
CA LEU A 64 -11.55 14.67 -12.55
C LEU A 64 -12.59 14.50 -13.67
N ALA A 65 -12.74 13.29 -14.22
CA ALA A 65 -13.73 12.99 -15.26
C ALA A 65 -15.19 12.86 -14.78
N PHE A 66 -15.44 12.49 -13.52
CA PHE A 66 -16.76 12.02 -13.05
C PHE A 66 -17.45 12.85 -11.95
N PHE A 67 -16.79 13.70 -11.14
CA PHE A 67 -17.48 14.51 -10.12
C PHE A 67 -17.48 16.04 -10.42
N SER A 68 -18.54 16.75 -10.03
CA SER A 68 -18.75 18.14 -10.47
C SER A 68 -18.36 19.25 -9.48
N TYR A 69 -18.70 19.17 -8.18
CA TYR A 69 -18.54 20.30 -7.23
C TYR A 69 -17.66 20.02 -6.00
N LEU A 70 -17.63 18.78 -5.48
CA LEU A 70 -16.74 18.34 -4.37
C LEU A 70 -15.33 17.98 -4.84
N HIS A 71 -15.03 18.29 -6.10
CA HIS A 71 -14.01 17.59 -6.84
C HIS A 71 -12.60 18.05 -6.58
N TYR A 72 -12.44 19.36 -6.42
CA TYR A 72 -11.12 19.95 -6.31
C TYR A 72 -10.41 19.47 -5.04
N TYR A 73 -11.11 19.40 -3.90
CA TYR A 73 -10.54 18.93 -2.65
C TYR A 73 -10.22 17.43 -2.66
N ALA A 74 -11.11 16.61 -3.21
CA ALA A 74 -10.87 15.18 -3.33
C ALA A 74 -9.69 14.89 -4.27
N VAL A 75 -9.62 15.56 -5.43
CA VAL A 75 -8.51 15.45 -6.38
C VAL A 75 -7.21 15.95 -5.76
N LEU A 76 -7.20 17.10 -5.10
CA LEU A 76 -6.02 17.62 -4.41
C LEU A 76 -5.54 16.67 -3.31
N PHE A 77 -6.46 16.05 -2.56
CA PHE A 77 -6.11 15.08 -1.54
C PHE A 77 -5.48 13.81 -2.14
N VAL A 78 -6.07 13.27 -3.21
CA VAL A 78 -5.50 12.13 -3.95
C VAL A 78 -4.12 12.48 -4.55
N LEU A 79 -3.96 13.69 -5.10
CA LEU A 79 -2.66 14.17 -5.57
C LEU A 79 -1.65 14.33 -4.42
N ALA A 80 -2.08 14.79 -3.25
CA ALA A 80 -1.22 14.84 -2.07
C ALA A 80 -0.78 13.42 -1.64
N CYS A 81 -1.66 12.42 -1.76
CA CYS A 81 -1.31 10.99 -1.58
C CYS A 81 -0.26 10.55 -2.61
N ALA A 82 -0.44 10.89 -3.88
CA ALA A 82 0.55 10.60 -4.93
C ALA A 82 1.93 11.23 -4.60
N PHE A 83 1.96 12.50 -4.18
CA PHE A 83 3.19 13.16 -3.75
C PHE A 83 3.81 12.52 -2.50
N SER A 84 3.00 12.01 -1.57
CA SER A 84 3.48 11.26 -0.41
C SER A 84 4.29 10.03 -0.85
N HIS A 85 3.84 9.31 -1.87
CA HIS A 85 4.56 8.14 -2.39
C HIS A 85 5.88 8.52 -3.08
N LEU A 86 5.98 9.68 -3.72
CA LEU A 86 7.26 10.21 -4.21
C LEU A 86 8.22 10.51 -3.05
N LEU A 87 7.73 11.05 -1.93
CA LEU A 87 8.54 11.26 -0.73
C LEU A 87 8.98 9.93 -0.10
N VAL A 88 8.17 8.87 -0.16
CA VAL A 88 8.57 7.52 0.25
C VAL A 88 9.69 6.99 -0.64
N ILE A 89 9.61 7.18 -1.96
CA ILE A 89 10.66 6.79 -2.92
C ILE A 89 11.97 7.54 -2.60
N TYR A 90 11.88 8.86 -2.43
CA TYR A 90 13.03 9.70 -2.06
C TYR A 90 13.59 9.33 -0.68
N GLY A 91 12.72 9.03 0.28
CA GLY A 91 13.10 8.59 1.63
C GLY A 91 13.82 7.24 1.62
N GLN A 92 13.39 6.30 0.76
CA GLN A 92 14.11 5.05 0.54
C GLN A 92 15.50 5.32 -0.06
N TYR A 93 15.58 6.16 -1.09
CA TYR A 93 16.84 6.50 -1.74
C TYR A 93 17.85 7.12 -0.76
N ASN A 94 17.42 8.07 0.07
CA ASN A 94 18.27 8.74 1.07
C ASN A 94 18.35 8.01 2.41
N ARG A 95 17.76 6.81 2.54
CA ARG A 95 17.68 6.02 3.77
C ARG A 95 17.20 6.82 4.99
N ASN A 96 16.24 7.73 4.80
CA ASN A 96 15.71 8.59 5.85
C ASN A 96 14.29 8.15 6.26
N PRO A 97 14.13 7.39 7.37
CA PRO A 97 12.84 6.87 7.80
C PRO A 97 11.87 7.98 8.28
N ASN A 98 12.36 9.17 8.64
CA ASN A 98 11.49 10.25 9.15
C ASN A 98 10.55 10.79 8.07
N LEU A 99 10.90 10.62 6.80
CA LEU A 99 10.05 11.00 5.67
C LEU A 99 8.87 10.03 5.45
N PHE A 100 8.90 8.83 6.03
CA PHE A 100 7.86 7.81 5.85
C PHE A 100 6.67 8.03 6.80
N ALA A 101 6.92 8.49 8.02
CA ALA A 101 5.89 8.65 9.04
C ALA A 101 4.72 9.58 8.61
N PRO A 102 4.97 10.78 8.02
CA PRO A 102 3.87 11.60 7.52
C PRO A 102 3.16 10.95 6.32
N CYS A 103 3.88 10.25 5.44
CA CYS A 103 3.29 9.59 4.27
C CYS A 103 2.39 8.42 4.69
N LEU A 104 2.83 7.59 5.63
CA LEU A 104 2.03 6.49 6.20
C LEU A 104 0.78 7.00 6.95
N SER A 105 0.87 8.16 7.59
CA SER A 105 -0.30 8.78 8.23
C SER A 105 -1.32 9.22 7.17
N LEU A 106 -0.84 9.86 6.11
CA LEU A 106 -1.67 10.37 5.03
C LEU A 106 -2.35 9.23 4.24
N ASP A 107 -1.62 8.15 3.95
CA ASP A 107 -2.17 6.93 3.35
C ASP A 107 -3.23 6.27 4.25
N GLY A 108 -3.00 6.26 5.57
CA GLY A 108 -3.96 5.72 6.54
C GLY A 108 -5.27 6.49 6.56
N ILE A 109 -5.19 7.83 6.53
CA ILE A 109 -6.36 8.72 6.42
C ILE A 109 -7.11 8.45 5.11
N ARG A 110 -6.37 8.35 4.00
CA ARG A 110 -6.93 8.03 2.67
C ARG A 110 -7.64 6.69 2.65
N LEU A 111 -7.02 5.63 3.19
CA LEU A 111 -7.62 4.31 3.26
C LEU A 111 -8.89 4.29 4.12
N PHE A 112 -8.90 5.02 5.24
CA PHE A 112 -10.08 5.14 6.08
C PHE A 112 -11.26 5.77 5.31
N PHE A 113 -11.04 6.92 4.66
CA PHE A 113 -12.08 7.57 3.86
C PHE A 113 -12.57 6.71 2.69
N SER A 114 -11.65 6.05 1.99
CA SER A 114 -11.98 5.21 0.85
C SER A 114 -12.76 3.94 1.27
N ALA A 115 -12.37 3.31 2.38
CA ALA A 115 -13.09 2.18 2.94
C ALA A 115 -14.50 2.59 3.43
N PHE A 116 -14.61 3.74 4.08
CA PHE A 116 -15.91 4.30 4.48
C PHE A 116 -16.81 4.53 3.25
N PHE A 117 -16.29 5.17 2.21
CA PHE A 117 -17.02 5.40 0.96
C PHE A 117 -17.48 4.09 0.30
N CYS A 118 -16.57 3.11 0.18
CA CYS A 118 -16.92 1.79 -0.37
C CYS A 118 -17.99 1.07 0.47
N SER A 119 -17.93 1.17 1.80
CA SER A 119 -18.93 0.54 2.68
C SER A 119 -20.32 1.16 2.53
N GLN A 120 -20.41 2.48 2.33
CA GLN A 120 -21.67 3.18 2.07
C GLN A 120 -22.26 2.78 0.72
N LEU A 121 -21.42 2.69 -0.32
CA LEU A 121 -21.85 2.20 -1.63
C LEU A 121 -22.38 0.76 -1.54
N LEU A 122 -21.63 -0.14 -0.87
CA LEU A 122 -22.04 -1.53 -0.69
C LEU A 122 -23.36 -1.65 0.09
N TYR A 123 -23.51 -0.88 1.17
CA TYR A 123 -24.74 -0.84 1.96
C TYR A 123 -25.95 -0.46 1.10
N CYS A 124 -25.80 0.55 0.25
CA CYS A 124 -26.89 0.98 -0.64
C CYS A 124 -27.13 0.05 -1.84
N ALA A 125 -26.15 -0.75 -2.23
CA ALA A 125 -26.38 -1.84 -3.19
C ALA A 125 -27.19 -2.99 -2.60
N ILE A 126 -26.98 -3.32 -1.32
CA ILE A 126 -27.69 -4.42 -0.65
C ILE A 126 -29.12 -4.00 -0.25
N TRP A 127 -29.32 -2.76 0.19
CA TRP A 127 -30.62 -2.22 0.60
C TRP A 127 -30.97 -0.90 -0.10
N PRO A 128 -31.36 -0.94 -1.38
CA PRO A 128 -31.64 0.26 -2.17
C PRO A 128 -32.88 1.04 -1.69
N ASP A 129 -33.88 0.37 -1.10
CA ASP A 129 -35.17 0.98 -0.74
C ASP A 129 -35.19 1.74 0.60
N ARG A 130 -34.07 1.76 1.35
CA ARG A 130 -34.01 2.54 2.59
C ARG A 130 -33.88 4.04 2.28
N GLY A 131 -34.69 4.86 2.96
CA GLY A 131 -34.68 6.32 2.80
C GLY A 131 -33.30 6.98 2.93
N ASP A 132 -32.44 6.47 3.82
CA ASP A 132 -31.06 6.96 3.98
C ASP A 132 -30.20 6.70 2.75
N CYS A 133 -30.42 5.55 2.09
CA CYS A 133 -29.75 5.21 0.84
C CYS A 133 -30.31 5.98 -0.34
N VAL A 134 -31.61 6.27 -0.39
CA VAL A 134 -32.20 7.13 -1.42
C VAL A 134 -31.67 8.56 -1.32
N ALA A 135 -31.54 9.10 -0.10
CA ALA A 135 -30.96 10.42 0.14
C ALA A 135 -29.45 10.47 -0.19
N GLY A 136 -28.70 9.44 0.22
CA GLY A 136 -27.28 9.27 -0.12
C GLY A 136 -27.07 9.11 -1.63
N LEU A 137 -27.80 8.20 -2.29
CA LEU A 137 -27.77 8.04 -3.74
C LEU A 137 -28.20 9.31 -4.46
N ALA A 138 -29.18 10.07 -3.96
CA ALA A 138 -29.59 11.32 -4.58
C ALA A 138 -28.49 12.40 -4.49
N PHE A 139 -27.79 12.49 -3.35
CA PHE A 139 -26.61 13.34 -3.20
C PHE A 139 -25.49 12.94 -4.19
N TRP A 140 -25.22 11.64 -4.32
CA TRP A 140 -24.23 11.12 -5.25
C TRP A 140 -24.68 11.31 -6.71
N LYS A 141 -25.91 10.94 -7.08
CA LYS A 141 -26.49 11.10 -8.43
C LYS A 141 -26.43 12.56 -8.88
N ARG A 142 -26.72 13.52 -7.99
CA ARG A 142 -26.53 14.96 -8.26
C ARG A 142 -25.07 15.36 -8.42
N SER A 143 -24.16 14.70 -7.70
CA SER A 143 -22.72 14.98 -7.77
C SER A 143 -22.01 14.35 -8.98
N PHE A 144 -22.60 13.32 -9.58
CA PHE A 144 -22.05 12.53 -10.70
C PHE A 144 -22.60 12.89 -12.09
N SER A 145 -23.44 13.93 -12.21
CA SER A 145 -23.87 14.55 -13.49
C SER A 145 -23.98 13.59 -14.70
N GLN A 146 -24.80 12.54 -14.61
CA GLN A 146 -25.22 11.78 -15.79
C GLN A 146 -26.71 11.46 -15.72
N SER A 147 -27.31 11.43 -16.92
CA SER A 147 -28.74 11.35 -17.21
C SER A 147 -29.50 10.31 -16.38
N ASP A 148 -30.81 10.52 -16.25
CA ASP A 148 -31.73 9.70 -15.45
C ASP A 148 -31.79 8.20 -15.80
N SER A 149 -31.20 7.77 -16.92
CA SER A 149 -31.07 6.37 -17.31
C SER A 149 -29.71 5.78 -16.88
N ASP A 150 -29.77 4.75 -16.03
CA ASP A 150 -28.69 3.82 -15.62
C ASP A 150 -27.88 4.15 -14.34
N SER A 151 -28.59 4.32 -13.23
CA SER A 151 -28.01 4.33 -11.86
C SER A 151 -27.12 3.12 -11.55
N PHE A 152 -27.40 1.95 -12.14
CA PHE A 152 -26.65 0.72 -11.92
C PHE A 152 -25.26 0.73 -12.61
N ILE A 153 -25.17 1.25 -13.83
CA ILE A 153 -23.91 1.32 -14.58
C ILE A 153 -22.98 2.35 -13.94
N VAL A 154 -23.52 3.51 -13.55
CA VAL A 154 -22.77 4.54 -12.81
C VAL A 154 -22.25 3.98 -11.48
N PHE A 155 -23.05 3.15 -10.80
CA PHE A 155 -22.63 2.48 -9.57
C PHE A 155 -21.44 1.54 -9.80
N ILE A 156 -21.50 0.66 -10.81
CA ILE A 156 -20.41 -0.28 -11.13
C ILE A 156 -19.14 0.46 -11.56
N VAL A 157 -19.27 1.45 -12.44
CA VAL A 157 -18.15 2.23 -13.01
C VAL A 157 -17.41 3.01 -11.93
N ASN A 158 -18.08 3.43 -10.85
CA ASN A 158 -17.43 4.12 -9.73
C ASN A 158 -17.01 3.16 -8.61
N PHE A 159 -17.81 2.15 -8.28
CA PHE A 159 -17.51 1.24 -7.18
C PHE A 159 -16.26 0.39 -7.43
N ILE A 160 -16.08 -0.13 -8.65
CA ILE A 160 -14.96 -1.02 -8.96
C ILE A 160 -13.60 -0.31 -8.87
N PRO A 161 -13.38 0.87 -9.51
CA PRO A 161 -12.09 1.56 -9.42
C PRO A 161 -11.74 1.99 -7.98
N TRP A 162 -12.72 2.46 -7.21
CA TRP A 162 -12.52 2.86 -5.82
C TRP A 162 -12.21 1.68 -4.90
N SER A 163 -12.97 0.59 -4.99
CA SER A 163 -12.74 -0.61 -4.17
C SER A 163 -11.42 -1.30 -4.51
N LEU A 164 -11.10 -1.46 -5.80
CA LEU A 164 -9.85 -2.06 -6.26
C LEU A 164 -8.64 -1.21 -5.84
N SER A 165 -8.68 0.11 -6.02
CA SER A 165 -7.59 1.00 -5.58
C SER A 165 -7.43 1.00 -4.06
N THR A 166 -8.52 0.89 -3.30
CA THR A 166 -8.47 0.76 -1.83
C THR A 166 -7.76 -0.51 -1.41
N ALA A 167 -8.12 -1.66 -2.00
CA ALA A 167 -7.50 -2.94 -1.69
C ALA A 167 -6.00 -2.94 -2.06
N LEU A 168 -5.65 -2.47 -3.26
CA LEU A 168 -4.27 -2.42 -3.73
C LEU A 168 -3.39 -1.51 -2.86
N ILE A 169 -3.88 -0.31 -2.55
CA ILE A 169 -3.13 0.62 -1.69
C ILE A 169 -3.05 0.09 -0.26
N GLY A 170 -4.06 -0.61 0.25
CA GLY A 170 -3.97 -1.30 1.55
C GLY A 170 -2.89 -2.39 1.57
N CYS A 171 -2.79 -3.20 0.51
CA CYS A 171 -1.73 -4.20 0.37
C CYS A 171 -0.33 -3.56 0.30
N HIS A 172 -0.17 -2.51 -0.51
CA HIS A 172 1.10 -1.81 -0.65
C HIS A 172 1.47 -1.02 0.61
N TYR A 173 0.50 -0.45 1.32
CA TYR A 173 0.68 0.21 2.61
C TYR A 173 1.37 -0.72 3.61
N TYR A 174 0.94 -1.98 3.69
CA TYR A 174 1.58 -2.98 4.55
C TYR A 174 3.05 -3.23 4.17
N VAL A 175 3.36 -3.29 2.86
CA VAL A 175 4.75 -3.45 2.39
C VAL A 175 5.59 -2.23 2.75
N ILE A 176 5.09 -1.02 2.51
CA ILE A 176 5.77 0.25 2.82
C ILE A 176 6.00 0.38 4.33
N PHE A 177 5.01 0.02 5.15
CA PHE A 177 5.12 0.02 6.61
C PHE A 177 6.23 -0.93 7.10
N ARG A 178 6.35 -2.12 6.51
CA ARG A 178 7.47 -3.02 6.82
C ARG A 178 8.81 -2.49 6.33
N GLY A 179 8.84 -1.81 5.18
CA GLY A 179 10.01 -1.06 4.70
C GLY A 179 10.47 0.02 5.66
N PHE A 180 9.55 0.83 6.17
CA PHE A 180 9.81 1.83 7.20
C PHE A 180 10.42 1.21 8.46
N ASN A 181 9.80 0.14 8.99
CA ASN A 181 10.29 -0.53 10.19
C ASN A 181 11.68 -1.15 9.99
N ALA A 182 11.97 -1.68 8.80
CA ALA A 182 13.28 -2.21 8.45
C ALA A 182 14.35 -1.11 8.43
N LEU A 183 14.13 -0.03 7.68
CA LEU A 183 15.03 1.13 7.65
C LEU A 183 15.27 1.71 9.05
N ARG A 184 14.21 1.88 9.83
CA ARG A 184 14.29 2.41 11.18
C ARG A 184 15.16 1.52 12.09
N LYS A 185 15.01 0.18 12.00
CA LYS A 185 15.85 -0.77 12.73
C LYS A 185 17.32 -0.72 12.30
N GLU A 186 17.61 -0.52 11.02
CA GLU A 186 18.98 -0.39 10.51
C GLU A 186 19.64 0.92 10.97
N VAL A 187 18.92 2.04 10.95
CA VAL A 187 19.41 3.34 11.45
C VAL A 187 19.77 3.28 12.94
N TYR A 188 18.98 2.60 13.77
CA TYR A 188 19.29 2.43 15.19
C TYR A 188 20.38 1.38 15.49
N LYS A 189 20.86 0.64 14.50
CA LYS A 189 22.00 -0.28 14.63
C LYS A 189 23.35 0.37 14.31
N TRP A 190 23.38 1.62 13.84
CA TRP A 190 24.63 2.34 13.65
C TRP A 190 25.32 2.56 15.01
N PRO A 191 26.59 2.16 15.18
CA PRO A 191 27.29 2.38 16.44
C PRO A 191 27.39 3.88 16.73
N SER A 192 27.26 4.24 18.01
CA SER A 192 27.50 5.60 18.48
C SER A 192 28.88 6.08 18.03
N ARG A 193 28.99 7.33 17.53
CA ARG A 193 30.27 7.97 17.18
C ARG A 193 31.32 7.64 18.25
N PRO A 194 32.53 7.21 17.87
CA PRO A 194 33.60 7.02 18.84
C PRO A 194 33.82 8.34 19.58
N SER A 195 33.68 8.31 20.89
CA SER A 195 33.70 9.48 21.78
C SER A 195 35.10 9.97 22.11
N LYS A 196 36.12 9.55 21.37
CA LYS A 196 37.50 9.98 21.60
C LYS A 196 38.12 10.43 20.28
N PRO A 197 38.58 11.69 20.16
CA PRO A 197 39.52 12.03 19.12
C PRO A 197 40.78 11.20 19.37
N ILE A 198 41.22 10.48 18.34
CA ILE A 198 42.56 9.91 18.31
C ILE A 198 43.47 11.13 18.22
N VAL A 199 44.09 11.50 19.35
CA VAL A 199 45.25 12.37 19.36
C VAL A 199 46.42 11.44 19.15
N ASP A 200 46.97 11.45 17.95
CA ASP A 200 48.24 10.79 17.65
C ASP A 200 49.34 11.57 18.39
N GLU A 201 50.01 10.90 19.34
CA GLU A 201 51.33 11.30 19.86
C GLU A 201 52.43 10.54 19.10
#